data_AF-A0A161KAB4-F1
#
_entry.id   AF-A0A161KAB4-F1
#
_cell.length_a   1.000
_cell.length_b   1.000
_cell.length_c   1.000
_cell.angle_alpha   90.00
_cell.angle_beta   90.00
_cell.angle_gamma   90.00
#
_symmetry.space_group_name_H-M   'P 1'
#
loop_
_entity.id
_entity.type
_entity.pdbx_description
1 polymer ?
#
loop_
_entity_poly.entity_id
_entity_poly.type
_entity_poly.pdbx_seq_one_letter_code
_entity_poly.pdbx_strand_id
1 'polypeptide(L)'
;MQIVFIVLKLLIVLIFLIMFIRRPTVVWGIGLLTVTTAALLDTLLGTFNREELLAEMGFFFYVISGALLAGAATWFWGLARPWLSRDETRSPASSPSAVPSRAPSAVTTAPTPPPPPPAPKPAPKLPPALPADHVDQFAAAGYDRQMLYEEIRQRFSHADLRDLMFDLEINELDVATVGQSMDELIVGVMDAADRDGNASTVALAVERILTPPPPEHLPRLEKLSAESPRTVIRHYLLAHYSVEQLQQFAADLGIDWEQLAAGDKKDKTRDLLLYLYRRNRIDDLLQAMRAAAAPPKRQRRKGTTADH
;
A
#
# COMPACT_ATOMS: atom_id res chain seq x y z
N MET A 1 16.11 -46.13 15.56
CA MET A 1 15.28 -44.93 15.77
C MET A 1 15.76 -43.71 14.99
N GLN A 2 17.06 -43.45 14.86
CA GLN A 2 17.61 -42.31 14.12
C GLN A 2 17.12 -42.17 12.66
N ILE A 3 17.03 -43.28 11.92
CA ILE A 3 16.52 -43.29 10.53
C ILE A 3 15.07 -42.77 10.45
N VAL A 4 14.22 -43.12 11.42
CA VAL A 4 12.81 -42.70 11.44
C VAL A 4 12.70 -41.19 11.59
N PHE A 5 13.54 -40.57 12.44
CA PHE A 5 13.57 -39.12 12.58
C PHE A 5 14.06 -38.40 11.32
N ILE A 6 15.05 -38.97 10.62
CA ILE A 6 15.54 -38.41 9.36
C ILE A 6 14.43 -38.44 8.29
N VAL A 7 13.73 -39.56 8.15
CA VAL A 7 12.61 -39.71 7.21
C VAL A 7 11.50 -38.71 7.53
N LEU A 8 11.16 -38.52 8.80
CA LEU A 8 10.13 -37.56 9.22
C LEU A 8 10.51 -36.11 8.86
N LYS A 9 11.76 -35.70 9.09
CA LYS A 9 12.25 -34.36 8.71
C LYS A 9 12.16 -34.12 7.21
N LEU A 10 12.60 -35.08 6.41
CA LEU A 10 12.53 -35.00 4.95
C LEU A 10 11.09 -34.91 4.45
N LEU A 11 10.17 -35.64 5.08
CA LEU A 11 8.75 -35.59 4.76
C LEU A 11 8.14 -34.21 5.07
N ILE A 12 8.51 -33.57 6.17
CA ILE A 12 8.07 -32.20 6.50
C ILE A 12 8.58 -31.21 5.44
N VAL A 13 9.86 -31.26 5.08
CA VAL A 13 10.44 -30.40 4.04
C VAL A 13 9.74 -30.63 2.69
N LEU A 14 9.45 -31.89 2.33
CA LEU A 14 8.73 -32.23 1.11
C LEU A 14 7.31 -31.65 1.07
N ILE A 15 6.58 -31.69 2.19
CA ILE A 15 5.24 -31.07 2.27
C ILE A 15 5.31 -29.56 1.99
N PHE A 16 6.26 -28.86 2.61
CA PHE A 16 6.45 -27.43 2.38
C PHE A 16 6.84 -27.13 0.92
N LEU A 17 7.68 -27.97 0.33
CA LEU A 17 8.07 -27.85 -1.08
C LEU A 17 6.87 -28.02 -2.01
N ILE A 18 6.02 -29.02 -1.78
CA ILE A 18 4.80 -29.25 -2.56
C ILE A 18 3.82 -28.07 -2.39
N MET A 19 3.65 -27.54 -1.18
CA MET A 19 2.81 -26.37 -0.93
C MET A 19 3.33 -25.12 -1.67
N PHE A 20 4.65 -24.91 -1.67
CA PHE A 20 5.28 -23.82 -2.42
C PHE A 20 5.08 -23.95 -3.93
N ILE A 21 5.30 -25.15 -4.50
CA ILE A 21 5.09 -25.42 -5.93
C ILE A 21 3.62 -25.19 -6.34
N ARG A 22 2.68 -25.57 -5.47
CA ARG A 22 1.24 -25.35 -5.73
C ARG A 22 0.82 -23.89 -5.65
N ARG A 23 1.48 -23.08 -4.81
CA ARG A 23 1.16 -21.67 -4.59
C ARG A 23 2.44 -20.86 -4.33
N PRO A 24 3.16 -20.44 -5.40
CA PRO A 24 4.42 -19.72 -5.28
C PRO A 24 4.16 -18.28 -4.80
N THR A 25 4.04 -18.14 -3.48
CA THR A 25 3.90 -16.84 -2.81
C THR A 25 5.11 -16.61 -1.90
N VAL A 26 5.43 -15.35 -1.64
CA VAL A 26 6.55 -14.97 -0.77
C VAL A 26 6.41 -15.60 0.62
N VAL A 27 5.19 -15.67 1.16
CA VAL A 27 4.91 -16.31 2.46
C VAL A 27 5.35 -17.77 2.45
N TRP A 28 4.95 -18.56 1.45
CA TRP A 28 5.38 -19.97 1.34
C TRP A 28 6.88 -20.12 1.11
N GLY A 29 7.51 -19.18 0.39
CA GLY A 29 8.96 -19.15 0.20
C GLY A 29 9.72 -18.96 1.52
N ILE A 30 9.29 -18.02 2.37
CA ILE A 30 9.85 -17.79 3.71
C ILE A 30 9.67 -19.03 4.59
N GLY A 31 8.48 -19.64 4.56
CA GLY A 31 8.18 -20.87 5.31
C GLY A 31 9.08 -22.03 4.90
N LEU A 32 9.22 -22.28 3.59
CA LEU A 32 10.10 -23.33 3.06
C LEU A 32 11.55 -23.09 3.47
N LEU A 33 12.07 -21.88 3.29
CA LEU A 33 13.44 -21.53 3.67
C LEU A 33 13.67 -21.79 5.17
N THR A 34 12.76 -21.33 6.03
CA THR A 34 12.86 -21.51 7.48
C THR A 34 12.88 -22.99 7.88
N VAL A 35 11.98 -23.79 7.31
CA VAL A 35 11.89 -25.24 7.62
C VAL A 35 13.10 -26.00 7.10
N THR A 36 13.57 -25.71 5.88
CA THR A 36 14.76 -26.34 5.31
C THR A 36 16.01 -26.00 6.12
N THR A 37 16.19 -24.73 6.49
CA THR A 37 17.33 -24.31 7.32
C THR A 37 17.27 -24.95 8.72
N ALA A 38 16.10 -25.02 9.35
CA ALA A 38 15.94 -25.70 10.64
C ALA A 38 16.25 -27.21 10.55
N ALA A 39 15.78 -27.89 9.50
CA ALA A 39 16.06 -29.31 9.27
C ALA A 39 17.56 -29.59 9.03
N LEU A 40 18.23 -28.71 8.27
CA LEU A 40 19.67 -28.79 8.05
C LEU A 40 20.44 -28.56 9.35
N LEU A 41 20.08 -27.53 10.12
CA LEU A 41 20.72 -27.20 11.39
C LEU A 41 20.60 -28.37 12.38
N ASP A 42 19.41 -28.96 12.51
CA ASP A 42 19.18 -30.10 13.41
C ASP A 42 19.90 -31.37 12.93
N THR A 43 20.12 -31.53 11.62
CA THR A 43 20.93 -32.62 11.07
C THR A 43 22.41 -32.40 11.35
N LEU A 44 22.91 -31.17 11.20
CA LEU A 44 24.29 -30.81 11.54
C LEU A 44 24.57 -31.02 13.03
N LEU A 45 23.71 -30.49 13.90
CA LEU A 45 23.83 -30.64 15.36
C LEU A 45 23.70 -32.09 15.86
N GLY A 46 23.00 -32.94 15.11
CA GLY A 46 22.91 -34.37 15.41
C GLY A 46 24.10 -35.18 14.89
N THR A 47 24.83 -34.67 13.89
CA THR A 47 25.98 -35.36 13.28
C THR A 47 27.27 -35.00 13.99
N PHE A 48 27.41 -33.75 14.42
CA PHE A 48 28.55 -33.24 15.15
C PHE A 48 28.21 -33.13 16.64
N ASN A 49 29.23 -33.15 17.51
CA ASN A 49 29.00 -33.00 18.94
C ASN A 49 28.40 -31.61 19.23
N ARG A 50 27.14 -31.57 19.68
CA ARG A 50 26.38 -30.32 19.87
C ARG A 50 27.12 -29.31 20.73
N GLU A 51 27.79 -29.77 21.78
CA GLU A 51 28.52 -28.91 22.71
C GLU A 51 29.73 -28.23 22.03
N GLU A 52 30.43 -28.96 21.17
CA GLU A 52 31.59 -28.48 20.43
C GLU A 52 31.16 -27.49 19.33
N LEU A 53 30.10 -27.80 18.57
CA LEU A 53 29.54 -26.87 17.58
C LEU A 53 28.96 -25.60 18.22
N LEU A 54 28.31 -25.70 19.37
CA LEU A 54 27.81 -24.53 20.08
C LEU A 54 28.95 -23.65 20.59
N ALA A 55 30.04 -24.26 21.07
CA ALA A 55 31.24 -23.54 21.49
C ALA A 55 31.92 -22.84 20.31
N GLU A 56 32.00 -23.50 19.15
CA GLU A 56 32.65 -22.97 17.95
C GLU A 56 31.79 -21.91 17.24
N MET A 57 30.48 -22.12 17.12
CA MET A 57 29.58 -21.15 16.48
C MET A 57 29.27 -19.95 17.38
N GLY A 58 29.31 -20.11 18.70
CA GLY A 58 29.13 -19.04 19.68
C GLY A 58 27.96 -18.10 19.35
N PHE A 59 28.27 -16.82 19.16
CA PHE A 59 27.30 -15.77 18.81
C PHE A 59 26.48 -16.07 17.54
N PHE A 60 27.07 -16.68 16.51
CA PHE A 60 26.39 -16.95 15.25
C PHE A 60 25.21 -17.91 15.41
N PHE A 61 25.28 -18.84 16.37
CA PHE A 61 24.16 -19.72 16.67
C PHE A 61 22.91 -18.93 17.10
N TYR A 62 23.09 -17.90 17.92
CA TYR A 62 22.00 -17.04 18.37
C TYR A 62 21.43 -16.19 17.22
N VAL A 63 22.29 -15.70 16.32
CA VAL A 63 21.85 -14.96 15.13
C VAL A 63 21.00 -15.85 14.22
N ILE A 64 21.47 -17.07 13.94
CA ILE A 64 20.73 -18.02 13.09
C ILE A 64 19.41 -18.43 13.75
N SER A 65 19.42 -18.69 15.07
CA SER A 65 18.20 -19.01 15.82
C SER A 65 17.20 -17.86 15.81
N GLY A 66 17.68 -16.62 15.97
CA GLY A 66 16.86 -15.42 15.89
C GLY A 66 16.26 -15.22 14.49
N ALA A 67 17.05 -15.44 13.44
CA ALA A 67 16.59 -15.37 12.06
C ALA A 67 15.53 -16.45 11.75
N LEU A 68 15.73 -17.68 12.24
CA LEU A 68 14.74 -18.76 12.13
C LEU A 68 13.43 -18.42 12.86
N LEU A 69 13.53 -17.86 14.07
CA LEU A 69 12.36 -17.45 14.83
C LEU A 69 11.58 -16.32 14.14
N ALA A 70 12.29 -15.30 13.64
CA ALA A 70 11.69 -14.20 12.89
C ALA A 70 11.04 -14.68 11.58
N GLY A 71 11.70 -15.59 10.85
CA GLY A 71 11.16 -16.23 9.66
C GLY A 71 9.89 -17.03 9.96
N ALA A 72 9.90 -17.82 11.04
CA ALA A 72 8.74 -18.58 11.48
C ALA A 72 7.56 -17.68 11.89
N ALA A 73 7.82 -16.61 12.63
CA ALA A 73 6.80 -15.63 13.02
C ALA A 73 6.19 -14.92 11.81
N THR A 74 7.03 -14.50 10.86
CA THR A 74 6.59 -13.84 9.62
C THR A 74 5.74 -14.77 8.77
N TRP A 75 6.16 -16.03 8.62
CA TRP A 75 5.39 -17.06 7.91
C TRP A 75 4.05 -17.35 8.60
N PHE A 76 4.05 -17.53 9.91
CA PHE A 76 2.84 -17.78 10.70
C PHE A 76 1.85 -16.61 10.58
N TRP A 77 2.34 -15.36 10.70
CA TRP A 77 1.50 -14.17 10.54
C TRP A 77 0.90 -14.08 9.13
N GLY A 78 1.69 -14.38 8.10
CA GLY A 78 1.22 -14.46 6.72
C GLY A 78 0.10 -15.49 6.52
N LEU A 79 0.15 -16.62 7.22
CA LEU A 79 -0.90 -17.65 7.21
C LEU A 79 -2.13 -17.28 8.06
N ALA A 80 -1.95 -16.56 9.16
CA ALA A 80 -3.04 -16.17 10.07
C ALA A 80 -3.87 -14.98 9.54
N ARG A 81 -3.28 -14.12 8.71
CA ARG A 81 -3.93 -12.90 8.18
C ARG A 81 -5.31 -13.13 7.55
N PRO A 82 -5.54 -14.16 6.71
CA PRO A 82 -6.86 -14.43 6.13
C PRO A 82 -7.92 -14.83 7.16
N TRP A 83 -7.52 -15.37 8.32
CA TRP A 83 -8.45 -15.78 9.37
C TRP A 83 -8.81 -14.59 10.25
N LEU A 84 -7.84 -13.73 10.58
CA LEU A 84 -8.06 -12.48 11.30
C LEU A 84 -8.96 -11.49 10.53
N SER A 85 -8.92 -11.53 9.19
CA SER A 85 -9.70 -10.60 8.35
C SER A 85 -11.17 -11.02 8.16
N ARG A 86 -11.62 -12.19 8.66
CA ARG A 86 -12.97 -12.71 8.40
C ARG A 86 -14.05 -12.19 9.34
N ASP A 87 -13.67 -11.69 10.53
CA ASP A 87 -14.65 -11.29 11.54
C ASP A 87 -15.18 -9.86 11.35
N GLU A 88 -14.54 -9.04 10.52
CA GLU A 88 -14.91 -7.62 10.38
C GLU A 88 -16.01 -7.34 9.33
N THR A 89 -16.39 -8.34 8.53
CA THR A 89 -17.41 -8.19 7.46
C THR A 89 -18.81 -8.72 7.79
N ARG A 90 -19.13 -8.99 9.06
CA ARG A 90 -20.52 -9.29 9.46
C ARG A 90 -21.33 -8.01 9.71
N SER A 91 -21.41 -7.15 8.69
CA SER A 91 -22.52 -6.19 8.60
C SER A 91 -23.79 -6.94 8.18
N PRO A 92 -24.93 -6.73 8.85
CA PRO A 92 -26.16 -7.45 8.54
C PRO A 92 -26.79 -6.94 7.23
N ALA A 93 -26.87 -7.85 6.27
CA ALA A 93 -27.99 -8.11 5.36
C ALA A 93 -28.74 -6.91 4.74
N SER A 94 -28.46 -6.66 3.46
CA SER A 94 -29.48 -6.26 2.49
C SER A 94 -29.59 -7.33 1.39
N SER A 95 -30.81 -7.83 1.23
CA SER A 95 -31.26 -8.99 0.45
C SER A 95 -30.96 -8.96 -1.06
N PRO A 96 -31.04 -10.12 -1.73
CA PRO A 96 -30.49 -10.35 -3.06
C PRO A 96 -31.50 -10.10 -4.18
N SER A 97 -31.01 -9.70 -5.35
CA SER A 97 -31.74 -9.79 -6.61
C SER A 97 -31.04 -10.80 -7.52
N ALA A 98 -31.79 -11.86 -7.86
CA ALA A 98 -31.34 -13.00 -8.65
C ALA A 98 -31.47 -12.72 -10.15
N VAL A 99 -30.49 -13.15 -10.94
CA VAL A 99 -30.60 -13.33 -12.41
C VAL A 99 -29.86 -14.62 -12.81
N PRO A 100 -30.38 -15.44 -13.74
CA PRO A 100 -30.01 -16.85 -13.85
C PRO A 100 -28.93 -17.18 -14.89
N SER A 101 -28.07 -18.14 -14.51
CA SER A 101 -27.60 -19.34 -15.23
C SER A 101 -27.52 -19.34 -16.77
N ARG A 102 -26.31 -19.53 -17.32
CA ARG A 102 -26.08 -20.14 -18.64
C ARG A 102 -24.95 -21.18 -18.58
N ALA A 103 -25.23 -22.31 -19.21
CA ALA A 103 -24.57 -23.62 -19.11
C ALA A 103 -23.12 -23.70 -19.62
N PRO A 104 -22.37 -24.76 -19.23
CA PRO A 104 -21.00 -25.03 -19.70
C PRO A 104 -20.98 -25.80 -21.02
N SER A 105 -20.12 -25.38 -21.95
CA SER A 105 -19.75 -26.19 -23.12
C SER A 105 -18.48 -26.98 -22.84
N ALA A 106 -18.51 -28.27 -23.17
CA ALA A 106 -17.42 -29.21 -23.07
C ALA A 106 -16.65 -29.37 -24.40
N VAL A 107 -15.50 -30.02 -24.28
CA VAL A 107 -14.73 -30.78 -25.29
C VAL A 107 -13.74 -29.98 -26.17
N THR A 108 -12.43 -30.19 -25.96
CA THR A 108 -11.58 -31.07 -26.81
C THR A 108 -10.10 -30.78 -26.54
N THR A 109 -9.39 -31.79 -26.01
CA THR A 109 -7.92 -31.83 -25.95
C THR A 109 -7.33 -32.22 -27.32
N ALA A 110 -6.46 -31.40 -27.87
CA ALA A 110 -5.62 -31.70 -29.03
C ALA A 110 -4.13 -31.43 -28.69
N PRO A 111 -3.18 -32.15 -29.31
CA PRO A 111 -1.78 -32.22 -28.87
C PRO A 111 -0.94 -30.99 -29.21
N THR A 112 0.05 -30.74 -28.35
CA THR A 112 1.00 -29.63 -28.33
C THR A 112 1.93 -29.58 -29.56
N PRO A 113 2.01 -28.46 -30.30
CA PRO A 113 3.06 -28.21 -31.28
C PRO A 113 4.32 -27.59 -30.61
N PRO A 114 5.51 -27.68 -31.24
CA PRO A 114 6.78 -27.21 -30.70
C PRO A 114 6.84 -25.68 -30.52
N PRO A 115 7.73 -25.17 -29.64
CA PRO A 115 7.75 -23.76 -29.25
C PRO A 115 8.13 -22.83 -30.42
N PRO A 116 7.38 -21.74 -30.66
CA PRO A 116 7.74 -20.72 -31.64
C PRO A 116 8.90 -19.83 -31.13
N PRO A 117 9.63 -19.15 -32.04
CA PRO A 117 10.70 -18.23 -31.69
C PRO A 117 10.20 -17.06 -30.81
N PRO A 118 11.08 -16.41 -30.03
CA PRO A 118 10.69 -15.36 -29.10
C PRO A 118 9.93 -14.25 -29.82
N ALA A 119 8.69 -14.03 -29.38
CA ALA A 119 7.82 -13.02 -29.95
C ALA A 119 8.39 -11.61 -29.71
N PRO A 120 8.23 -10.68 -30.67
CA PRO A 120 8.50 -9.27 -30.44
C PRO A 120 7.66 -8.77 -29.26
N LYS A 121 8.23 -7.86 -28.45
CA LYS A 121 7.56 -7.23 -27.30
C LYS A 121 6.10 -6.88 -27.70
N PRO A 122 5.09 -7.33 -26.94
CA PRO A 122 3.72 -7.00 -27.26
C PRO A 122 3.57 -5.48 -27.26
N ALA A 123 3.05 -4.94 -28.36
CA ALA A 123 2.61 -3.55 -28.40
C ALA A 123 1.62 -3.33 -27.25
N PRO A 124 1.62 -2.14 -26.62
CA PRO A 124 0.68 -1.83 -25.54
C PRO A 124 -0.72 -2.19 -26.00
N LYS A 125 -1.44 -3.01 -25.22
CA LYS A 125 -2.87 -3.20 -25.45
C LYS A 125 -3.50 -1.82 -25.32
N LEU A 126 -4.00 -1.28 -26.44
CA LEU A 126 -4.80 -0.07 -26.38
C LEU A 126 -5.96 -0.33 -25.40
N PRO A 127 -6.28 0.64 -24.53
CA PRO A 127 -7.45 0.54 -23.68
C PRO A 127 -8.72 0.27 -24.50
N PRO A 128 -9.75 -0.32 -23.87
CA PRO A 128 -11.05 -0.47 -24.50
C PRO A 128 -11.50 0.87 -25.10
N ALA A 129 -11.97 0.85 -26.34
CA ALA A 129 -12.42 2.05 -27.01
C ALA A 129 -13.54 2.72 -26.19
N LEU A 130 -13.37 4.02 -25.94
CA LEU A 130 -14.41 4.84 -25.31
C LEU A 130 -15.71 4.77 -26.14
N PRO A 131 -16.88 4.92 -25.49
CA PRO A 131 -18.16 4.97 -26.19
C PRO A 131 -18.15 5.98 -27.35
N ALA A 132 -18.87 5.69 -28.43
CA ALA A 132 -18.87 6.53 -29.64
C ALA A 132 -19.44 7.95 -29.42
N ASP A 133 -20.16 8.17 -28.31
CA ASP A 133 -20.75 9.43 -27.86
C ASP A 133 -19.88 10.16 -26.81
N HIS A 134 -18.73 9.61 -26.45
CA HIS A 134 -17.85 10.20 -25.45
C HIS A 134 -17.19 11.48 -25.98
N VAL A 135 -17.44 12.59 -25.28
CA VAL A 135 -16.72 13.84 -25.49
C VAL A 135 -15.41 13.77 -24.69
N ASP A 136 -14.29 13.80 -25.40
CA ASP A 136 -12.96 13.85 -24.77
C ASP A 136 -12.83 15.16 -23.97
N GLN A 137 -12.87 15.04 -22.64
CA GLN A 137 -12.88 16.21 -21.78
C GLN A 137 -11.49 16.83 -21.64
N PHE A 138 -10.42 16.08 -21.95
CA PHE A 138 -9.08 16.65 -22.03
C PHE A 138 -8.98 17.63 -23.20
N ALA A 139 -9.48 17.21 -24.37
CA ALA A 139 -9.56 18.09 -25.54
C ALA A 139 -10.44 19.32 -25.27
N ALA A 140 -11.59 19.14 -24.59
CA ALA A 140 -12.47 20.25 -24.19
C ALA A 140 -11.79 21.22 -23.20
N ALA A 141 -10.93 20.70 -22.32
CA ALA A 141 -10.12 21.49 -21.39
C ALA A 141 -8.89 22.13 -22.04
N GLY A 142 -8.62 21.86 -23.32
CA GLY A 142 -7.47 22.40 -24.05
C GLY A 142 -6.15 21.65 -23.79
N TYR A 143 -6.21 20.44 -23.23
CA TYR A 143 -5.04 19.61 -22.97
C TYR A 143 -4.95 18.45 -23.95
N ASP A 144 -3.73 18.16 -24.42
CA ASP A 144 -3.46 16.97 -25.20
C ASP A 144 -3.29 15.76 -24.25
N ARG A 145 -4.25 14.84 -24.32
CA ARG A 145 -4.27 13.61 -23.53
C ARG A 145 -3.01 12.76 -23.75
N GLN A 146 -2.52 12.66 -24.99
CA GLN A 146 -1.34 11.87 -25.31
C GLN A 146 -0.08 12.50 -24.70
N MET A 147 0.02 13.83 -24.75
CA MET A 147 1.12 14.56 -24.12
C MET A 147 1.14 14.32 -22.60
N LEU A 148 -0.01 14.43 -21.92
CA LEU A 148 -0.09 14.17 -20.47
C LEU A 148 0.26 12.72 -20.13
N TYR A 149 -0.22 11.77 -20.93
CA TYR A 149 0.14 10.36 -20.78
C TYR A 149 1.66 10.15 -20.87
N GLU A 150 2.31 10.73 -21.87
CA GLU A 150 3.75 10.61 -22.05
C GLU A 150 4.55 11.26 -20.92
N GLU A 151 4.13 12.43 -20.45
CA GLU A 151 4.77 13.12 -19.33
C GLU A 151 4.67 12.31 -18.03
N ILE A 152 3.46 11.81 -17.71
CA ILE A 152 3.24 10.95 -16.54
C ILE A 152 4.09 9.69 -16.68
N ARG A 153 4.03 9.01 -17.82
CA ARG A 153 4.78 7.78 -18.07
C ARG A 153 6.28 7.94 -17.91
N GLN A 154 6.84 9.06 -18.36
CA GLN A 154 8.28 9.29 -18.30
C GLN A 154 8.76 9.70 -16.91
N ARG A 155 7.94 10.41 -16.14
CA ARG A 155 8.41 11.08 -14.91
C ARG A 155 7.80 10.56 -13.61
N PHE A 156 6.66 9.89 -13.66
CA PHE A 156 5.98 9.43 -12.45
C PHE A 156 6.51 8.08 -12.00
N SER A 157 6.75 7.97 -10.70
CA SER A 157 6.82 6.69 -10.01
C SER A 157 5.42 6.18 -9.67
N HIS A 158 5.34 4.92 -9.20
CA HIS A 158 4.08 4.38 -8.69
C HIS A 158 3.56 5.16 -7.47
N ALA A 159 4.45 5.75 -6.68
CA ALA A 159 4.05 6.57 -5.54
C ALA A 159 3.40 7.88 -6.01
N ASP A 160 3.91 8.48 -7.08
CA ASP A 160 3.38 9.72 -7.65
C ASP A 160 2.02 9.49 -8.31
N LEU A 161 1.77 8.32 -8.89
CA LEU A 161 0.43 7.96 -9.38
C LEU A 161 -0.59 7.83 -8.25
N ARG A 162 -0.19 7.29 -7.09
CA ARG A 162 -1.07 7.26 -5.91
C ARG A 162 -1.36 8.66 -5.40
N ASP A 163 -0.40 9.56 -5.49
CA ASP A 163 -0.62 10.98 -5.18
C ASP A 163 -1.55 11.66 -6.17
N LEU A 164 -1.42 11.35 -7.45
CA LEU A 164 -2.31 11.84 -8.49
C LEU A 164 -3.75 11.36 -8.26
N MET A 165 -3.95 10.07 -7.98
CA MET A 165 -5.26 9.53 -7.62
C MET A 165 -5.84 10.21 -6.38
N PHE A 166 -5.02 10.42 -5.34
CA PHE A 166 -5.43 11.15 -4.15
C PHE A 166 -5.89 12.58 -4.46
N ASP A 167 -5.16 13.28 -5.33
CA ASP A 167 -5.42 14.67 -5.70
C ASP A 167 -6.66 14.83 -6.60
N LEU A 168 -6.96 13.81 -7.41
CA LEU A 168 -8.12 13.73 -8.30
C LEU A 168 -9.35 13.09 -7.63
N GLU A 169 -9.24 12.72 -6.36
CA GLU A 169 -10.28 12.01 -5.59
C GLU A 169 -10.67 10.64 -6.17
N ILE A 170 -9.79 10.05 -6.97
CA ILE A 170 -9.98 8.74 -7.58
C ILE A 170 -9.69 7.66 -6.53
N ASN A 171 -10.64 6.74 -6.37
CA ASN A 171 -10.48 5.60 -5.49
C ASN A 171 -9.56 4.55 -6.14
N GLU A 172 -8.47 4.21 -5.45
CA GLU A 172 -7.46 3.26 -5.95
C GLU A 172 -8.06 1.89 -6.29
N LEU A 173 -9.09 1.44 -5.58
CA LEU A 173 -9.75 0.15 -5.83
C LEU A 173 -10.52 0.11 -7.16
N ASP A 174 -10.92 1.26 -7.68
CA ASP A 174 -11.71 1.34 -8.92
C ASP A 174 -10.81 1.35 -10.16
N VAL A 175 -9.50 1.54 -9.98
CA VAL A 175 -8.53 1.72 -11.07
C VAL A 175 -7.38 0.71 -11.01
N ALA A 176 -6.86 0.44 -9.81
CA ALA A 176 -5.71 -0.43 -9.62
C ALA A 176 -6.15 -1.90 -9.46
N THR A 177 -5.71 -2.74 -10.41
CA THR A 177 -5.90 -4.19 -10.38
C THR A 177 -4.59 -4.90 -10.04
N VAL A 178 -4.69 -6.05 -9.38
CA VAL A 178 -3.50 -6.81 -8.96
C VAL A 178 -2.73 -7.30 -10.19
N GLY A 179 -1.46 -6.90 -10.30
CA GLY A 179 -0.58 -7.29 -11.41
C GLY A 179 -0.66 -6.38 -12.63
N GLN A 180 -1.38 -5.25 -12.55
CA GLN A 180 -1.44 -4.25 -13.61
C GLN A 180 -0.08 -3.59 -13.85
N SER A 181 0.22 -3.32 -15.11
CA SER A 181 1.41 -2.56 -15.50
C SER A 181 1.25 -1.07 -15.20
N MET A 182 2.36 -0.33 -15.11
CA MET A 182 2.33 1.13 -14.94
C MET A 182 1.53 1.82 -16.06
N ASP A 183 1.75 1.40 -17.31
CA ASP A 183 1.08 1.98 -18.48
C ASP A 183 -0.45 1.80 -18.40
N GLU A 184 -0.92 0.62 -18.00
CA GLU A 184 -2.35 0.35 -17.79
C GLU A 184 -2.91 1.15 -16.61
N LEU A 185 -2.13 1.36 -15.55
CA LEU A 185 -2.55 2.15 -14.38
C LEU A 185 -2.71 3.63 -14.76
N ILE A 186 -1.74 4.21 -15.49
CA ILE A 186 -1.82 5.60 -15.97
C ILE A 186 -3.09 5.80 -16.79
N VAL A 187 -3.34 4.90 -17.76
CA VAL A 187 -4.53 4.95 -18.61
C VAL A 187 -5.80 4.87 -17.77
N GLY A 188 -5.87 3.94 -16.82
CA GLY A 188 -7.02 3.81 -15.93
C GLY A 188 -7.28 5.07 -15.08
N VAL A 189 -6.23 5.72 -14.60
CA VAL A 189 -6.35 6.99 -13.83
C VAL A 189 -6.88 8.10 -14.73
N MET A 190 -6.37 8.21 -15.96
CA MET A 190 -6.84 9.21 -16.93
C MET A 190 -8.29 8.96 -17.35
N ASP A 191 -8.69 7.70 -17.59
CA ASP A 191 -10.06 7.30 -17.89
C ASP A 191 -11.02 7.56 -16.73
N ALA A 192 -10.59 7.36 -15.48
CA ALA A 192 -11.37 7.71 -14.30
C ALA A 192 -11.54 9.23 -14.20
N ALA A 193 -10.45 10.00 -14.31
CA ALA A 193 -10.49 11.46 -14.25
C ALA A 193 -11.40 12.07 -15.33
N ASP A 194 -11.35 11.53 -16.54
CA ASP A 194 -12.21 11.93 -17.66
C ASP A 194 -13.68 11.67 -17.35
N ARG A 195 -14.02 10.46 -16.90
CA ARG A 195 -15.40 10.12 -16.52
C ARG A 195 -15.95 11.01 -15.40
N ASP A 196 -15.11 11.41 -14.46
CA ASP A 196 -15.51 12.18 -13.27
C ASP A 196 -15.57 13.70 -13.52
N GLY A 197 -15.29 14.20 -14.73
CA GLY A 197 -15.29 15.65 -14.98
C GLY A 197 -13.96 16.34 -14.68
N ASN A 198 -12.94 15.58 -14.27
CA ASN A 198 -11.71 16.08 -13.66
C ASN A 198 -10.54 16.19 -14.65
N ALA A 199 -10.76 16.04 -15.95
CA ALA A 199 -9.72 16.10 -16.98
C ALA A 199 -8.88 17.38 -16.91
N SER A 200 -9.50 18.54 -16.68
CA SER A 200 -8.80 19.82 -16.52
C SER A 200 -7.91 19.88 -15.26
N THR A 201 -8.28 19.15 -14.21
CA THR A 201 -7.54 19.09 -12.95
C THR A 201 -6.33 18.18 -13.04
N VAL A 202 -6.31 17.21 -13.97
CA VAL A 202 -5.18 16.28 -14.16
C VAL A 202 -3.90 17.04 -14.48
N ALA A 203 -3.91 17.94 -15.46
CA ALA A 203 -2.71 18.68 -15.86
C ALA A 203 -2.12 19.47 -14.68
N LEU A 204 -2.98 20.15 -13.92
CA LEU A 204 -2.59 20.92 -12.75
C LEU A 204 -2.08 20.05 -11.60
N ALA A 205 -2.71 18.90 -11.37
CA ALA A 205 -2.26 17.93 -10.37
C ALA A 205 -0.91 17.34 -10.76
N VAL A 206 -0.70 17.01 -12.04
CA VAL A 206 0.57 16.52 -12.57
C VAL A 206 1.69 17.54 -12.34
N GLU A 207 1.46 18.80 -12.69
CA GLU A 207 2.42 19.88 -12.46
C GLU A 207 2.76 20.03 -10.97
N ARG A 208 1.76 19.99 -10.09
CA ARG A 208 1.97 20.11 -8.63
C ARG A 208 2.77 18.95 -8.03
N ILE A 209 2.63 17.75 -8.57
CA ILE A 209 3.38 16.58 -8.10
C ILE A 209 4.83 16.65 -8.57
N LEU A 210 5.06 17.01 -9.84
CA LEU A 210 6.41 17.14 -10.40
C LEU A 210 7.18 18.34 -9.84
N THR A 211 6.46 19.45 -9.60
CA THR A 211 7.03 20.71 -9.13
C THR A 211 6.25 21.19 -7.91
N PRO A 212 6.49 20.57 -6.73
CA PRO A 212 5.79 20.96 -5.52
C PRO A 212 6.08 22.43 -5.18
N PRO A 213 5.07 23.22 -4.80
CA PRO A 213 5.27 24.62 -4.46
C PRO A 213 6.18 24.72 -3.23
N PRO A 214 7.13 25.67 -3.21
CA PRO A 214 7.99 25.85 -2.04
C PRO A 214 7.14 26.28 -0.82
N PRO A 215 7.57 25.94 0.40
CA PRO A 215 6.79 26.20 1.62
C PRO A 215 6.35 27.66 1.79
N GLU A 216 7.16 28.61 1.32
CA GLU A 216 6.91 30.05 1.41
C GLU A 216 5.71 30.52 0.56
N HIS A 217 5.36 29.76 -0.49
CA HIS A 217 4.23 30.05 -1.37
C HIS A 217 2.95 29.32 -0.96
N LEU A 218 3.00 28.47 0.07
CA LEU A 218 1.82 27.80 0.57
C LEU A 218 0.88 28.79 1.27
N PRO A 219 -0.45 28.59 1.18
CA PRO A 219 -1.39 29.43 1.89
C PRO A 219 -1.18 29.29 3.40
N ARG A 220 -1.38 30.39 4.12
CA ARG A 220 -1.33 30.38 5.58
C ARG A 220 -2.41 29.48 6.16
N LEU A 221 -2.17 28.91 7.34
CA LEU A 221 -3.08 27.99 8.03
C LEU A 221 -4.51 28.54 8.20
N GLU A 222 -4.66 29.85 8.36
CA GLU A 222 -5.96 30.50 8.54
C GLU A 222 -6.80 30.49 7.26
N LYS A 223 -6.16 30.34 6.09
CA LYS A 223 -6.83 30.28 4.79
C LYS A 223 -7.15 28.84 4.36
N LEU A 224 -6.61 27.84 5.05
CA LEU A 224 -6.92 26.44 4.79
C LEU A 224 -8.31 26.10 5.34
N SER A 225 -9.11 25.46 4.51
CA SER A 225 -10.47 24.98 4.80
C SER A 225 -10.65 23.55 4.28
N ALA A 226 -11.74 22.88 4.69
CA ALA A 226 -12.11 21.56 4.15
C ALA A 226 -12.21 21.54 2.61
N GLU A 227 -12.65 22.65 2.02
CA GLU A 227 -12.79 22.85 0.57
C GLU A 227 -11.46 23.13 -0.15
N SER A 228 -10.36 23.28 0.59
CA SER A 228 -9.06 23.47 -0.03
C SER A 228 -8.63 22.18 -0.76
N PRO A 229 -7.95 22.28 -1.92
CA PRO A 229 -7.49 21.10 -2.64
C PRO A 229 -6.64 20.19 -1.74
N ARG A 230 -6.88 18.88 -1.80
CA ARG A 230 -6.20 17.88 -0.96
C ARG A 230 -4.68 17.95 -1.09
N THR A 231 -4.19 18.21 -2.31
CA THR A 231 -2.79 18.57 -2.62
C THR A 231 -2.24 19.60 -1.65
N VAL A 232 -2.92 20.73 -1.50
CA VAL A 232 -2.42 21.90 -0.77
C VAL A 232 -2.29 21.56 0.71
N ILE A 233 -3.29 20.89 1.29
CA ILE A 233 -3.24 20.45 2.68
C ILE A 233 -2.12 19.43 2.89
N ARG A 234 -1.95 18.46 1.97
CA ARG A 234 -0.84 17.49 2.01
C ARG A 234 0.51 18.19 2.01
N HIS A 235 0.76 19.10 1.06
CA HIS A 235 2.03 19.82 0.98
C HIS A 235 2.28 20.68 2.22
N TYR A 236 1.23 21.32 2.75
CA TYR A 236 1.32 22.08 3.99
C TYR A 236 1.76 21.21 5.17
N LEU A 237 1.16 20.03 5.33
CA LEU A 237 1.54 19.07 6.38
C LEU A 237 2.99 18.59 6.23
N LEU A 238 3.39 18.27 5.01
CA LEU A 238 4.74 17.80 4.72
C LEU A 238 5.81 18.87 4.93
N ALA A 239 5.49 20.13 4.65
CA ALA A 239 6.42 21.25 4.80
C ALA A 239 6.57 21.71 6.26
N HIS A 240 5.47 21.77 7.02
CA HIS A 240 5.45 22.47 8.31
C HIS A 240 5.45 21.58 9.56
N TYR A 241 5.21 20.28 9.43
CA TYR A 241 5.11 19.38 10.58
C TYR A 241 6.06 18.20 10.47
N SER A 242 6.65 17.77 11.59
CA SER A 242 7.45 16.55 11.67
C SER A 242 6.57 15.29 11.75
N VAL A 243 7.18 14.11 11.64
CA VAL A 243 6.43 12.83 11.77
C VAL A 243 5.81 12.71 13.15
N GLU A 244 6.52 13.12 14.19
CA GLU A 244 6.06 13.07 15.60
C GLU A 244 4.87 14.00 15.82
N GLN A 245 4.87 15.19 15.19
CA GLN A 245 3.73 16.10 15.26
C GLN A 245 2.51 15.55 14.53
N LEU A 246 2.69 14.93 13.37
CA LEU A 246 1.59 14.27 12.65
C LEU A 246 1.03 13.08 13.44
N GLN A 247 1.89 12.31 14.10
CA GLN A 247 1.48 11.24 15.01
C GLN A 247 0.71 11.79 16.21
N GLN A 248 1.13 12.92 16.79
CA GLN A 248 0.39 13.57 17.86
C GLN A 248 -0.99 14.03 17.39
N PHE A 249 -1.10 14.63 16.20
CA PHE A 249 -2.41 14.99 15.65
C PHE A 249 -3.30 13.77 15.43
N ALA A 250 -2.76 12.67 14.91
CA ALA A 250 -3.52 11.42 14.79
C ALA A 250 -4.02 10.95 16.15
N ALA A 251 -3.17 10.96 17.19
CA ALA A 251 -3.54 10.59 18.55
C ALA A 251 -4.63 11.50 19.14
N ASP A 252 -4.50 12.82 18.98
CA ASP A 252 -5.49 13.81 19.44
C ASP A 252 -6.85 13.61 18.75
N LEU A 253 -6.84 13.14 17.50
CA LEU A 253 -8.04 12.82 16.72
C LEU A 253 -8.58 11.41 16.98
N GLY A 254 -7.95 10.62 17.85
CA GLY A 254 -8.31 9.23 18.15
C GLY A 254 -8.04 8.26 17.01
N ILE A 255 -7.02 8.54 16.19
CA ILE A 255 -6.59 7.72 15.06
C ILE A 255 -5.33 6.97 15.47
N ASP A 256 -5.37 5.64 15.37
CA ASP A 256 -4.21 4.80 15.61
C ASP A 256 -3.20 4.97 14.46
N TRP A 257 -2.07 5.61 14.75
CA TRP A 257 -1.02 5.90 13.78
C TRP A 257 -0.43 4.62 13.14
N GLU A 258 -0.41 3.52 13.89
CA GLU A 258 0.12 2.23 13.42
C GLU A 258 -0.83 1.56 12.43
N GLN A 259 -2.12 1.93 12.43
CA GLN A 259 -3.11 1.40 11.47
C GLN A 259 -3.07 2.10 10.11
N LEU A 260 -2.49 3.29 10.01
CA LEU A 260 -2.22 3.95 8.71
C LEU A 260 -1.16 3.14 7.93
N ALA A 261 -1.13 3.18 6.59
CA ALA A 261 -0.21 2.34 5.83
C ALA A 261 1.24 2.47 6.31
N ALA A 262 1.96 1.35 6.27
CA ALA A 262 3.39 1.37 6.47
C ALA A 262 4.05 2.17 5.34
N GLY A 263 4.96 3.09 5.68
CA GLY A 263 5.59 3.94 4.69
C GLY A 263 6.36 5.09 5.33
N ASP A 264 6.83 5.98 4.46
CA ASP A 264 7.49 7.21 4.88
C ASP A 264 6.48 8.27 5.33
N LYS A 265 6.99 9.47 5.68
CA LYS A 265 6.16 10.61 6.07
C LYS A 265 5.11 10.96 5.01
N LYS A 266 5.43 10.83 3.72
CA LYS A 266 4.56 11.18 2.59
C LYS A 266 3.39 10.21 2.52
N ASP A 267 3.67 8.92 2.57
CA ASP A 267 2.65 7.86 2.59
C ASP A 267 1.72 7.98 3.80
N LYS A 268 2.28 8.14 5.02
CA LYS A 268 1.49 8.30 6.25
C LYS A 268 0.61 9.55 6.23
N THR A 269 1.11 10.66 5.69
CA THR A 269 0.34 11.91 5.57
C THR A 269 -0.83 11.75 4.61
N ARG A 270 -0.61 11.11 3.45
CA ARG A 270 -1.68 10.83 2.47
C ARG A 270 -2.76 9.96 3.10
N ASP A 271 -2.37 8.91 3.81
CA ASP A 271 -3.29 7.97 4.44
C ASP A 271 -4.10 8.60 5.58
N LEU A 272 -3.45 9.44 6.41
CA LEU A 272 -4.13 10.24 7.42
C LEU A 272 -5.21 11.13 6.79
N LEU A 273 -4.88 11.82 5.70
CA LEU A 273 -5.84 12.67 4.99
C LEU A 273 -6.98 11.85 4.37
N LEU A 274 -6.67 10.73 3.70
CA LEU A 274 -7.68 9.82 3.16
C LEU A 274 -8.66 9.36 4.24
N TYR A 275 -8.15 8.96 5.40
CA TYR A 275 -8.96 8.55 6.53
C TYR A 275 -9.90 9.67 6.99
N LEU A 276 -9.39 10.89 7.12
CA LEU A 276 -10.15 12.06 7.58
C LEU A 276 -11.21 12.50 6.57
N TYR A 277 -10.89 12.52 5.27
CA TYR A 277 -11.86 12.87 4.22
C TYR A 277 -13.01 11.86 4.17
N ARG A 278 -12.72 10.56 4.25
CA ARG A 278 -13.78 9.51 4.26
C ARG A 278 -14.75 9.66 5.43
N ARG A 279 -14.30 10.23 6.54
CA ARG A 279 -15.12 10.44 7.75
C ARG A 279 -15.63 11.87 7.90
N ASN A 280 -15.36 12.75 6.92
CA ASN A 280 -15.67 14.17 6.99
C ASN A 280 -15.11 14.86 8.26
N ARG A 281 -13.88 14.53 8.65
CA ARG A 281 -13.19 15.03 9.86
C ARG A 281 -11.99 15.92 9.56
N ILE A 282 -11.89 16.44 8.33
CA ILE A 282 -10.76 17.30 7.94
C ILE A 282 -10.73 18.61 8.74
N ASP A 283 -11.90 19.14 9.10
CA ASP A 283 -12.00 20.33 9.94
C ASP A 283 -11.44 20.13 11.35
N ASP A 284 -11.59 18.93 11.93
CA ASP A 284 -11.01 18.58 13.23
C ASP A 284 -9.47 18.70 13.17
N LEU A 285 -8.86 18.20 12.08
CA LEU A 285 -7.41 18.31 11.86
C LEU A 285 -6.99 19.77 11.73
N LEU A 286 -7.69 20.55 10.90
CA LEU A 286 -7.39 21.97 10.72
C LEU A 286 -7.53 22.75 12.04
N GLN A 287 -8.51 22.41 12.87
CA GLN A 287 -8.67 22.98 14.20
C GLN A 287 -7.51 22.57 15.13
N ALA A 288 -7.10 21.31 15.14
CA ALA A 288 -5.96 20.83 15.92
C ALA A 288 -4.65 21.54 15.50
N MET A 289 -4.42 21.72 14.20
CA MET A 289 -3.29 22.47 13.67
C MET A 289 -3.29 23.92 14.15
N ARG A 290 -4.45 24.60 14.11
CA ARG A 290 -4.59 25.99 14.59
C ARG A 290 -4.37 26.09 16.10
N ALA A 291 -4.86 25.11 16.86
CA ALA A 291 -4.63 25.05 18.30
C ALA A 291 -3.14 24.86 18.64
N ALA A 292 -2.42 24.02 17.88
CA ALA A 292 -0.99 23.81 18.04
C ALA A 292 -0.15 25.03 17.61
N ALA A 293 -0.61 25.78 16.60
CA ALA A 293 0.05 27.02 16.15
C ALA A 293 -0.18 28.21 17.09
N ALA A 294 -1.23 28.17 17.93
CA ALA A 294 -1.53 29.25 18.85
C ALA A 294 -0.44 29.36 19.95
N PRO A 295 0.09 30.57 20.23
CA PRO A 295 1.08 30.73 21.29
C PRO A 295 0.50 30.27 22.63
N PRO A 296 1.29 29.62 23.50
CA PRO A 296 0.81 29.21 24.81
C PRO A 296 0.28 30.45 25.52
N LYS A 297 -1.01 30.44 25.87
CA LYS A 297 -1.61 31.53 26.64
C LYS A 297 -0.77 31.66 27.90
N ARG A 298 0.05 32.72 27.98
CA ARG A 298 0.84 33.04 29.17
C ARG A 298 -0.13 32.95 30.33
N GLN A 299 -0.04 31.88 31.13
CA GLN A 299 -0.81 31.77 32.34
C GLN A 299 -0.41 32.99 33.14
N ARG A 300 -1.28 34.01 33.16
CA ARG A 300 -1.15 35.16 34.03
C ARG A 300 -1.06 34.54 35.41
N ARG A 301 0.18 34.43 35.92
CA ARG A 301 0.43 34.16 37.33
C ARG A 301 -0.42 35.18 38.06
N LYS A 302 -1.57 34.75 38.59
CA LYS A 302 -2.28 35.50 39.61
C LYS A 302 -1.26 35.59 40.73
N GLY A 303 -0.56 36.72 40.78
CA GLY A 303 0.26 37.07 41.91
C GLY A 303 -0.70 37.07 43.08
N THR A 304 -0.61 36.04 43.90
CA THR A 304 -1.12 36.04 45.25
C THR A 304 -0.31 37.12 45.97
N THR A 305 -0.78 38.36 45.92
CA THR A 305 -0.41 39.38 46.89
C THR A 305 -0.94 38.86 48.22
N ALA A 306 -0.05 38.22 48.97
CA ALA A 306 -0.24 37.99 50.39
C ALA A 306 -0.15 39.36 51.06
N ASP A 307 -1.28 39.87 51.52
CA ASP A 307 -1.31 40.99 52.47
C ASP A 307 -0.77 40.49 53.81
N HIS A 308 0.14 41.28 54.35
CA HIS A 308 0.66 41.21 55.72
C HIS A 308 -0.31 41.86 56.71
#